data_AF-A0AAJ5CHD0-F1
#
_entry.id   AF-A0AAJ5CHD0-F1
#
_cell.length_a   1.000
_cell.length_b   1.000
_cell.length_c   1.000
_cell.angle_alpha   90.00
_cell.angle_beta   90.00
_cell.angle_gamma   90.00
#
_symmetry.space_group_name_H-M   'P 1'
#
loop_
_entity.id
_entity.type
_entity.pdbx_description
1 polymer ?
#
loop_
_entity_poly.entity_id
_entity_poly.type
_entity_poly.pdbx_seq_one_letter_code
_entity_poly.pdbx_strand_id
1 'polypeptide(L)'
;MASERDPSASRPLSELVEELLDHEGPLPIVAAGDPVLRRPAEPFADQLDPGLLTRFVAALRATMHAAPGVGLAAPQVGVPLRIAVIEDPAPVSEEVRVARGRVPQPFRALVNPSYEGVGAGRAVFFEGCLSVPGWQAVVARHAEVRLTALDERGRAIDEVFTGWPARIVQHETDHLDGVLYLDRAELRSLSSNQAMAERWMQPTPAEAAAALGFVLPD
;
A
#
# COMPACT_ATOMS: atom_id res chain seq x y z
N MET A 1 -36.92 -13.94 -27.98
CA MET A 1 -35.69 -14.71 -27.71
C MET A 1 -34.71 -13.75 -27.07
N ALA A 2 -34.72 -13.68 -25.73
CA ALA A 2 -33.78 -12.86 -24.98
C ALA A 2 -32.47 -13.63 -24.89
N SER A 3 -31.39 -13.00 -25.33
CA SER A 3 -30.03 -13.51 -25.19
C SER A 3 -29.71 -13.62 -23.69
N GLU A 4 -29.59 -14.84 -23.20
CA GLU A 4 -29.03 -15.14 -21.88
C GLU A 4 -27.56 -14.72 -21.92
N ARG A 5 -27.22 -13.65 -21.18
CA ARG A 5 -25.82 -13.28 -20.97
C ARG A 5 -25.13 -14.41 -20.20
N ASP A 6 -24.06 -14.93 -20.77
CA ASP A 6 -23.19 -15.92 -20.15
C ASP A 6 -22.65 -15.38 -18.81
N PRO A 7 -22.97 -16.01 -17.67
CA PRO A 7 -22.49 -15.59 -16.36
C PRO A 7 -20.98 -15.84 -16.15
N SER A 8 -20.28 -16.43 -17.13
CA SER A 8 -18.83 -16.71 -17.07
C SER A 8 -17.93 -15.66 -17.72
N ALA A 9 -18.49 -14.71 -18.48
CA ALA A 9 -17.71 -13.64 -19.08
C ALA A 9 -17.32 -12.63 -17.99
N SER A 10 -16.12 -12.78 -17.42
CA SER A 10 -15.55 -11.77 -16.53
C SER A 10 -15.57 -10.43 -17.25
N ARG A 11 -16.16 -9.42 -16.60
CA ARG A 11 -16.21 -8.05 -17.10
C ARG A 11 -14.79 -7.56 -17.43
N PRO A 12 -14.55 -6.89 -18.57
CA PRO A 12 -13.26 -6.30 -18.88
C PRO A 12 -12.80 -5.32 -17.80
N LEU A 13 -11.51 -5.36 -17.45
CA LEU A 13 -10.94 -4.45 -16.45
C LEU A 13 -11.01 -2.98 -16.87
N SER A 14 -10.98 -2.69 -18.17
CA SER A 14 -11.18 -1.35 -18.71
C SER A 14 -12.55 -0.79 -18.34
N GLU A 15 -13.62 -1.58 -18.55
CA GLU A 15 -14.98 -1.18 -18.16
C GLU A 15 -15.08 -0.97 -16.66
N LEU A 16 -14.46 -1.83 -15.83
CA LEU A 16 -14.39 -1.67 -14.37
C LEU A 16 -13.79 -0.32 -13.98
N VAL A 17 -12.65 0.02 -14.58
CA VAL A 17 -11.96 1.28 -14.30
C VAL A 17 -12.77 2.48 -14.79
N GLU A 18 -13.45 2.40 -15.93
CA GLU A 18 -14.31 3.49 -16.40
C GLU A 18 -15.46 3.79 -15.44
N GLU A 19 -16.20 2.78 -14.99
CA GLU A 19 -17.28 3.01 -14.00
C GLU A 19 -16.75 3.56 -12.67
N LEU A 20 -15.56 3.12 -12.23
CA LEU A 20 -14.92 3.70 -11.05
C LEU A 20 -14.57 5.18 -11.25
N LEU A 21 -14.12 5.55 -12.45
CA LEU A 21 -13.78 6.93 -12.79
C LEU A 21 -15.00 7.83 -12.99
N ASP A 22 -16.18 7.26 -13.26
CA ASP A 22 -17.46 7.99 -13.31
C ASP A 22 -17.97 8.38 -11.91
N HIS A 23 -17.40 7.81 -10.84
CA HIS A 23 -17.73 8.18 -9.47
C HIS A 23 -17.23 9.61 -9.15
N GLU A 24 -18.11 10.44 -8.59
CA GLU A 24 -17.72 11.78 -8.12
C GLU A 24 -16.88 11.69 -6.84
N GLY A 25 -15.64 12.17 -6.88
CA GLY A 25 -14.75 12.25 -5.71
C GLY A 25 -13.78 11.07 -5.57
N PRO A 26 -13.24 10.82 -4.37
CA PRO A 26 -12.33 9.71 -4.11
C PRO A 26 -12.96 8.36 -4.45
N LEU A 27 -12.15 7.44 -4.98
CA LEU A 27 -12.59 6.07 -5.25
C LEU A 27 -12.93 5.36 -3.92
N PRO A 28 -13.97 4.51 -3.89
CA PRO A 28 -14.25 3.69 -2.72
C PRO A 28 -13.07 2.77 -2.40
N ILE A 29 -12.58 2.82 -1.16
CA ILE A 29 -11.55 1.90 -0.66
C ILE A 29 -12.24 0.68 -0.07
N VAL A 30 -11.91 -0.51 -0.59
CA VAL A 30 -12.42 -1.77 -0.05
C VAL A 30 -11.71 -2.11 1.26
N ALA A 31 -12.46 -2.70 2.20
CA ALA A 31 -11.97 -3.10 3.51
C ALA A 31 -11.53 -4.57 3.53
N ALA A 32 -10.66 -4.91 4.47
CA ALA A 32 -10.24 -6.28 4.74
C ALA A 32 -11.47 -7.17 4.96
N GLY A 33 -11.51 -8.28 4.22
CA GLY A 33 -12.70 -9.12 4.05
C GLY A 33 -13.16 -9.16 2.60
N ASP A 34 -12.89 -8.11 1.81
CA ASP A 34 -13.06 -8.16 0.37
C ASP A 34 -12.05 -9.14 -0.27
N PRO A 35 -12.50 -10.13 -1.06
CA PRO A 35 -11.62 -11.10 -1.69
C PRO A 35 -10.54 -10.51 -2.60
N VAL A 36 -10.76 -9.33 -3.19
CA VAL A 36 -9.77 -8.69 -4.07
C VAL A 36 -8.45 -8.40 -3.34
N LEU A 37 -8.52 -8.13 -2.03
CA LEU A 37 -7.35 -7.86 -1.19
C LEU A 37 -6.54 -9.11 -0.81
N ARG A 38 -7.05 -10.29 -1.14
CA ARG A 38 -6.47 -11.59 -0.77
C ARG A 38 -6.09 -12.45 -1.98
N ARG A 39 -6.22 -11.90 -3.19
CA ARG A 39 -5.81 -12.56 -4.44
C ARG A 39 -4.61 -11.82 -5.03
N PRO A 40 -3.61 -12.54 -5.56
CA PRO A 40 -2.57 -11.91 -6.36
C PRO A 40 -3.19 -11.15 -7.54
N ALA A 41 -2.79 -9.91 -7.72
CA ALA A 41 -3.23 -9.05 -8.80
C ALA A 41 -2.57 -9.46 -10.13
N GLU A 42 -3.29 -9.23 -11.22
CA GLU A 42 -2.85 -9.52 -12.59
C GLU A 42 -1.76 -8.52 -13.03
N PRO A 43 -0.65 -8.98 -13.63
CA PRO A 43 0.34 -8.10 -14.22
C PRO A 43 -0.31 -7.17 -15.25
N PHE A 44 -0.01 -5.88 -15.16
CA PHE A 44 -0.42 -4.91 -16.16
C PHE A 44 0.41 -5.10 -17.44
N ALA A 45 -0.26 -5.19 -18.59
CA ALA A 45 0.36 -5.24 -19.90
C ALA A 45 -0.23 -4.15 -20.80
N ASP A 46 -1.55 -4.20 -20.97
CA ASP A 46 -2.31 -3.32 -21.88
C ASP A 46 -3.82 -3.31 -21.58
N GLN A 47 -4.23 -3.83 -20.41
CA GLN A 47 -5.65 -3.91 -20.02
C GLN A 47 -6.34 -2.54 -19.95
N LEU A 48 -5.56 -1.46 -19.77
CA LEU A 48 -6.00 -0.08 -19.83
C LEU A 48 -5.18 0.63 -20.92
N ASP A 49 -5.87 1.32 -21.84
CA ASP A 49 -5.15 2.18 -22.79
C ASP A 49 -4.40 3.30 -22.05
N PRO A 50 -3.40 3.95 -22.69
CA PRO A 50 -2.58 4.96 -22.01
C PRO A 50 -3.37 6.13 -21.41
N GLY A 51 -4.49 6.51 -22.03
CA GLY A 51 -5.37 7.57 -21.54
C GLY A 51 -6.15 7.13 -20.31
N LEU A 52 -6.70 5.92 -20.33
CA LEU A 52 -7.40 5.32 -19.19
C LEU A 52 -6.44 5.07 -18.01
N LEU A 53 -5.24 4.54 -18.26
CA LEU A 53 -4.20 4.35 -17.25
C LEU A 53 -3.83 5.67 -16.56
N THR A 54 -3.61 6.73 -17.34
CA THR A 54 -3.26 8.05 -16.80
C THR A 54 -4.35 8.58 -15.87
N ARG A 55 -5.63 8.48 -16.26
CA ARG A 55 -6.75 8.89 -15.40
C ARG A 55 -6.87 8.02 -14.15
N PHE A 56 -6.67 6.71 -14.29
CA PHE A 56 -6.73 5.78 -13.17
C PHE A 56 -5.64 6.05 -12.13
N VAL A 57 -4.39 6.24 -12.56
CA VAL A 57 -3.28 6.61 -11.67
C VAL A 57 -3.55 7.95 -10.97
N ALA A 58 -4.11 8.93 -11.67
CA ALA A 58 -4.51 10.20 -11.06
C ALA A 58 -5.61 10.02 -10.01
N ALA A 59 -6.60 9.16 -10.27
CA ALA A 59 -7.67 8.84 -9.32
C ALA A 59 -7.15 8.08 -8.08
N LEU A 60 -6.21 7.14 -8.25
CA LEU A 60 -5.53 6.48 -7.13
C LEU A 60 -4.80 7.51 -6.25
N ARG A 61 -4.04 8.42 -6.87
CA ARG A 61 -3.34 9.49 -6.13
C ARG A 61 -4.31 10.40 -5.38
N ALA A 62 -5.38 10.84 -6.03
CA ALA A 62 -6.39 11.69 -5.40
C ALA A 62 -7.09 10.97 -4.23
N THR A 63 -7.39 9.68 -4.39
CA THR A 63 -8.00 8.84 -3.34
C THR A 63 -7.06 8.66 -2.15
N MET A 64 -5.78 8.39 -2.42
CA MET A 64 -4.73 8.31 -1.39
C MET A 64 -4.65 9.60 -0.57
N HIS A 65 -4.64 10.76 -1.22
CA HIS A 65 -4.59 12.07 -0.53
C HIS A 65 -5.86 12.37 0.27
N ALA A 66 -7.03 11.97 -0.23
CA ALA A 66 -8.30 12.15 0.48
C ALA A 66 -8.43 11.25 1.73
N ALA A 67 -7.75 10.11 1.75
CA ALA A 67 -7.69 9.15 2.86
C ALA A 67 -6.42 9.30 3.74
N PRO A 68 -5.83 10.51 3.80
CA PRO A 68 -4.44 10.80 4.17
C PRO A 68 -3.40 9.66 4.17
N GLY A 69 -3.39 8.82 3.12
CA GLY A 69 -2.42 7.76 2.92
C GLY A 69 -1.08 8.23 2.33
N VAL A 70 -0.07 7.38 2.41
CA VAL A 70 1.25 7.59 1.76
C VAL A 70 1.53 6.62 0.62
N GLY A 71 0.59 5.70 0.39
CA GLY A 71 0.53 4.79 -0.73
C GLY A 71 -0.89 4.26 -0.90
N LEU A 72 -1.20 3.76 -2.09
CA LEU A 72 -2.46 3.09 -2.42
C LEU A 72 -2.26 2.13 -3.60
N ALA A 73 -2.64 0.87 -3.42
CA ALA A 73 -2.62 -0.15 -4.45
C ALA A 73 -3.97 -0.29 -5.16
N ALA A 74 -3.98 -0.59 -6.46
CA ALA A 74 -5.20 -0.78 -7.25
C ALA A 74 -6.19 -1.82 -6.66
N PRO A 75 -5.75 -2.94 -6.05
CA PRO A 75 -6.66 -3.85 -5.36
C PRO A 75 -7.48 -3.17 -4.25
N GLN A 76 -6.93 -2.13 -3.61
CA GLN A 76 -7.65 -1.40 -2.56
C GLN A 76 -8.84 -0.58 -3.07
N VAL A 77 -8.94 -0.36 -4.38
CA VAL A 77 -10.12 0.24 -5.02
C VAL A 77 -10.89 -0.78 -5.87
N GLY A 78 -10.69 -2.07 -5.61
CA GLY A 78 -11.41 -3.16 -6.28
C GLY A 78 -10.83 -3.59 -7.63
N VAL A 79 -9.70 -3.03 -8.06
CA VAL A 79 -9.10 -3.33 -9.37
C VAL A 79 -7.92 -4.29 -9.21
N PRO A 80 -8.02 -5.56 -9.65
CA PRO A 80 -6.98 -6.57 -9.45
C PRO A 80 -5.82 -6.43 -10.44
N LEU A 81 -5.27 -5.23 -10.63
CA LEU A 81 -4.08 -4.96 -11.44
C LEU A 81 -2.86 -4.67 -10.58
N ARG A 82 -1.67 -5.07 -11.05
CA ARG A 82 -0.39 -4.77 -10.39
C ARG A 82 0.04 -3.31 -10.59
N ILE A 83 -0.74 -2.39 -10.02
CA ILE A 83 -0.49 -0.94 -10.07
C ILE A 83 -0.62 -0.40 -8.65
N ALA A 84 0.35 0.40 -8.22
CA ALA A 84 0.27 1.15 -6.98
C ALA A 84 0.80 2.57 -7.16
N VAL A 85 0.44 3.47 -6.25
CA VAL A 85 1.01 4.81 -6.17
C VAL A 85 1.62 5.03 -4.80
N ILE A 86 2.70 5.82 -4.73
CA ILE A 86 3.36 6.21 -3.47
C ILE A 86 3.68 7.71 -3.48
N GLU A 87 3.48 8.38 -2.35
CA GLU A 87 3.86 9.77 -2.11
C GLU A 87 3.80 10.07 -0.61
N ASP A 88 4.85 10.65 -0.03
CA ASP A 88 4.87 11.05 1.37
C ASP A 88 5.56 12.42 1.50
N PRO A 89 4.82 13.50 1.81
CA PRO A 89 5.47 14.79 2.10
C PRO A 89 6.30 14.75 3.40
N ALA A 90 6.15 13.71 4.22
CA ALA A 90 6.86 13.48 5.48
C ALA A 90 6.85 14.68 6.47
N PRO A 91 5.69 15.28 6.81
CA PRO A 91 5.59 16.38 7.76
C PRO A 91 5.71 15.87 9.21
N VAL A 92 6.89 15.37 9.58
CA VAL A 92 7.14 14.74 10.89
C VAL A 92 8.18 15.51 11.71
N SER A 93 8.20 15.27 13.02
CA SER A 93 9.26 15.80 13.88
C SER A 93 10.63 15.26 13.50
N GLU A 94 11.68 15.99 13.85
CA GLU A 94 13.07 15.54 13.65
C GLU A 94 13.35 14.18 14.30
N GLU A 95 12.80 13.95 15.49
CA GLU A 95 12.91 12.69 16.22
C GLU A 95 12.32 11.52 15.43
N VAL A 96 11.12 11.68 14.87
CA VAL A 96 10.48 10.66 14.03
C VAL A 96 11.22 10.48 12.70
N ARG A 97 11.69 11.57 12.10
CA ARG A 97 12.49 11.55 10.86
C ARG A 97 13.73 10.68 11.04
N VAL A 98 14.48 10.91 12.12
CA VAL A 98 15.69 10.15 12.45
C VAL A 98 15.36 8.71 12.80
N ALA A 99 14.41 8.47 13.72
CA ALA A 99 14.09 7.13 14.18
C ALA A 99 13.57 6.22 13.07
N ARG A 100 12.73 6.75 12.17
CA ARG A 100 12.05 5.96 11.12
C ARG A 100 12.70 6.05 9.75
N GLY A 101 13.73 6.89 9.58
CA GLY A 101 14.24 7.25 8.26
C GLY A 101 13.13 7.81 7.36
N ARG A 102 12.19 8.58 7.93
CA ARG A 102 11.01 9.09 7.21
C ARG A 102 11.32 10.40 6.54
N VAL A 103 11.75 10.33 5.28
CA VAL A 103 12.09 11.47 4.43
C VAL A 103 11.02 11.68 3.35
N PRO A 104 10.94 12.88 2.74
CA PRO A 104 9.99 13.13 1.66
C PRO A 104 10.16 12.13 0.51
N GLN A 105 9.05 11.52 0.12
CA GLN A 105 8.92 10.61 -1.02
C GLN A 105 8.11 11.31 -2.11
N PRO A 106 8.72 11.68 -3.26
CA PRO A 106 7.97 12.26 -4.36
C PRO A 106 6.98 11.24 -4.95
N PHE A 107 5.92 11.76 -5.57
CA PHE A 107 4.93 10.95 -6.25
C PHE A 107 5.56 10.01 -7.27
N ARG A 108 5.19 8.72 -7.21
CA ARG A 108 5.50 7.72 -8.22
C ARG A 108 4.30 6.82 -8.45
N ALA A 109 4.02 6.53 -9.72
CA ALA A 109 3.22 5.39 -10.10
C ALA A 109 4.15 4.18 -10.30
N LEU A 110 3.77 3.05 -9.73
CA LEU A 110 4.51 1.80 -9.77
C LEU A 110 3.66 0.76 -10.50
N VAL A 111 4.07 0.44 -11.73
CA VAL A 111 3.44 -0.57 -12.58
C VAL A 111 4.29 -1.84 -12.53
N ASN A 112 3.65 -2.97 -12.24
CA ASN A 112 4.28 -4.27 -12.01
C ASN A 112 5.48 -4.23 -11.03
N PRO A 113 5.37 -3.59 -9.86
CA PRO A 113 6.50 -3.53 -8.95
C PRO A 113 6.82 -4.91 -8.37
N SER A 114 8.10 -5.11 -8.12
CA SER A 114 8.68 -6.13 -7.25
C SER A 114 9.77 -5.49 -6.38
N TYR A 115 10.06 -6.08 -5.22
CA TYR A 115 11.17 -5.63 -4.39
C TYR A 115 12.00 -6.81 -3.88
N GLU A 116 13.27 -6.53 -3.63
CA GLU A 116 14.19 -7.44 -2.94
C GLU A 116 14.81 -6.74 -1.74
N GLY A 117 14.94 -7.44 -0.61
CA GLY A 117 15.63 -6.90 0.56
C GLY A 117 17.13 -6.73 0.30
N VAL A 118 17.68 -5.58 0.64
CA VAL A 118 19.14 -5.34 0.57
C VAL A 118 19.74 -5.56 1.95
N GLY A 119 20.59 -6.58 2.06
CA GLY A 119 21.18 -6.98 3.34
C GLY A 119 20.18 -7.62 4.32
N ALA A 120 20.61 -7.81 5.55
CA ALA A 120 19.83 -8.51 6.58
C ALA A 120 19.06 -7.57 7.53
N GLY A 121 19.31 -6.25 7.47
CA GLY A 121 18.74 -5.30 8.42
C GLY A 121 17.23 -5.18 8.32
N ARG A 122 16.55 -5.19 9.48
CA ARG A 122 15.12 -4.90 9.59
C ARG A 122 14.86 -3.56 10.28
N ALA A 123 13.70 -3.01 9.98
CA ALA A 123 13.14 -1.84 10.65
C ALA A 123 11.73 -2.20 11.16
N VAL A 124 11.45 -1.90 12.43
CA VAL A 124 10.24 -2.36 13.12
C VAL A 124 9.46 -1.16 13.65
N PHE A 125 8.26 -0.96 13.12
CA PHE A 125 7.39 0.17 13.47
C PHE A 125 5.92 -0.23 13.37
N PHE A 126 5.06 0.56 14.01
CA PHE A 126 3.63 0.51 13.75
C PHE A 126 3.31 0.89 12.31
N GLU A 127 2.44 0.12 11.69
CA GLU A 127 1.94 0.27 10.33
C GLU A 127 0.40 0.20 10.37
N GLY A 128 -0.25 1.00 9.54
CA GLY A 128 -1.69 0.95 9.32
C GLY A 128 -1.97 0.78 7.83
N CYS A 129 -3.24 0.53 7.50
CA CYS A 129 -3.68 0.36 6.12
C CYS A 129 -5.05 1.01 5.93
N LEU A 130 -5.27 1.67 4.80
CA LEU A 130 -6.58 2.27 4.48
C LEU A 130 -7.68 1.20 4.35
N SER A 131 -7.31 -0.02 3.98
CA SER A 131 -8.21 -1.18 3.94
C SER A 131 -8.42 -1.85 5.30
N VAL A 132 -7.75 -1.42 6.37
CA VAL A 132 -7.98 -1.89 7.75
C VAL A 132 -8.20 -0.67 8.66
N PRO A 133 -9.31 0.06 8.46
CA PRO A 133 -9.51 1.35 9.11
C PRO A 133 -9.59 1.21 10.63
N GLY A 134 -8.94 2.14 11.34
CA GLY A 134 -9.00 2.22 12.80
C GLY A 134 -8.00 1.35 13.57
N TRP A 135 -7.16 0.59 12.87
CA TRP A 135 -6.20 -0.33 13.49
C TRP A 135 -4.79 -0.17 12.93
N GLN A 136 -3.81 -0.40 13.81
CA GLN A 136 -2.39 -0.46 13.48
C GLN A 136 -1.76 -1.63 14.22
N ALA A 137 -0.67 -2.16 13.68
CA ALA A 137 0.16 -3.15 14.38
C ALA A 137 1.63 -2.96 14.03
N VAL A 138 2.50 -3.48 14.87
CA VAL A 138 3.94 -3.50 14.65
C VAL A 138 4.28 -4.52 13.56
N VAL A 139 5.03 -4.07 12.55
CA VAL A 139 5.46 -4.88 11.41
C VAL A 139 6.95 -4.70 11.18
N ALA A 140 7.66 -5.82 11.06
CA ALA A 140 9.05 -5.85 10.61
C ALA A 140 9.12 -5.73 9.08
N ARG A 141 9.94 -4.83 8.59
CA ARG A 141 10.22 -4.63 7.16
C ARG A 141 11.71 -4.71 6.92
N HIS A 142 12.13 -5.06 5.70
CA HIS A 142 13.52 -4.81 5.32
C HIS A 142 13.81 -3.31 5.48
N ALA A 143 14.94 -2.98 6.11
CA ALA A 143 15.35 -1.60 6.30
C ALA A 143 15.71 -0.91 4.97
N GLU A 144 16.14 -1.71 3.99
CA GLU A 144 16.49 -1.30 2.65
C GLU A 144 15.93 -2.32 1.64
N VAL A 145 15.39 -1.83 0.53
CA VAL A 145 14.91 -2.66 -0.57
C VAL A 145 15.35 -2.10 -1.92
N ARG A 146 15.65 -2.98 -2.86
CA ARG A 146 15.76 -2.64 -4.28
C ARG A 146 14.40 -2.84 -4.93
N LEU A 147 13.81 -1.76 -5.42
CA LEU A 147 12.56 -1.76 -6.17
C LEU A 147 12.87 -1.94 -7.66
N THR A 148 12.17 -2.86 -8.33
CA THR A 148 12.08 -2.93 -9.79
C THR A 148 10.62 -2.72 -10.20
N ALA A 149 10.37 -1.77 -11.10
CA ALA A 149 9.03 -1.48 -11.61
C ALA A 149 9.10 -0.78 -12.98
N LEU A 150 7.94 -0.48 -13.55
CA LEU A 150 7.76 0.54 -14.59
C LEU A 150 6.99 1.73 -14.01
N ASP A 151 7.15 2.90 -14.59
CA ASP A 151 6.21 4.01 -14.36
C ASP A 151 4.99 3.92 -15.30
N GLU A 152 4.05 4.86 -15.17
CA GLU A 152 2.81 4.89 -15.97
C GLU A 152 3.05 5.12 -17.47
N ARG A 153 4.28 5.46 -17.86
CA ARG A 153 4.72 5.67 -19.25
C ARG A 153 5.58 4.52 -19.76
N GLY A 154 5.75 3.45 -18.98
CA GLY A 154 6.56 2.29 -19.31
C GLY A 154 8.07 2.49 -19.15
N ARG A 155 8.53 3.55 -18.47
CA ARG A 155 9.96 3.76 -18.19
C ARG A 155 10.36 2.92 -16.98
N ALA A 156 11.52 2.27 -17.06
CA ALA A 156 12.02 1.43 -15.97
C ALA A 156 12.37 2.25 -14.72
N ILE A 157 12.00 1.69 -13.57
CA ILE A 157 12.42 2.12 -12.24
C ILE A 157 13.24 0.97 -11.65
N ASP A 158 14.51 1.24 -11.32
CA ASP A 158 15.40 0.32 -10.63
C ASP A 158 16.21 1.14 -9.60
N GLU A 159 15.71 1.18 -8.38
CA GLU A 159 16.18 2.12 -7.35
C GLU A 159 16.19 1.45 -5.98
N VAL A 160 17.13 1.87 -5.13
CA VAL A 160 17.21 1.43 -3.74
C VAL A 160 16.48 2.44 -2.84
N PHE A 161 15.57 1.93 -2.03
CA PHE A 161 14.85 2.69 -1.00
C PHE A 161 15.31 2.25 0.38
N THR A 162 15.41 3.19 1.31
CA THR A 162 15.72 2.94 2.73
C THR A 162 14.63 3.52 3.63
N GLY A 163 14.61 3.12 4.89
CA GLY A 163 13.77 3.74 5.92
C GLY A 163 12.27 3.66 5.65
N TRP A 164 11.55 4.74 5.88
CA TRP A 164 10.09 4.77 5.69
C TRP A 164 9.67 4.61 4.22
N PRO A 165 10.32 5.25 3.23
CA PRO A 165 10.06 4.96 1.81
C PRO A 165 10.17 3.47 1.46
N ALA A 166 11.18 2.75 1.99
CA ALA A 166 11.30 1.30 1.78
C ALA A 166 10.10 0.53 2.35
N ARG A 167 9.57 0.95 3.50
CA ARG A 167 8.36 0.36 4.10
C ARG A 167 7.13 0.59 3.23
N ILE A 168 6.95 1.79 2.70
CA ILE A 168 5.82 2.10 1.80
C ILE A 168 5.89 1.20 0.57
N VAL A 169 7.05 1.09 -0.08
CA VAL A 169 7.25 0.19 -1.24
C VAL A 169 6.85 -1.25 -0.91
N GLN A 170 7.31 -1.78 0.22
CA GLN A 170 6.98 -3.14 0.65
C GLN A 170 5.48 -3.31 0.91
N HIS A 171 4.83 -2.35 1.58
CA HIS A 171 3.39 -2.38 1.88
C HIS A 171 2.55 -2.38 0.60
N GLU A 172 2.81 -1.44 -0.31
CA GLU A 172 2.02 -1.33 -1.53
C GLU A 172 2.27 -2.51 -2.47
N THR A 173 3.49 -3.05 -2.52
CA THR A 173 3.79 -4.24 -3.33
C THR A 173 3.12 -5.49 -2.75
N ASP A 174 3.12 -5.65 -1.42
CA ASP A 174 2.42 -6.75 -0.73
C ASP A 174 0.92 -6.80 -1.08
N HIS A 175 0.27 -5.64 -1.17
CA HIS A 175 -1.13 -5.56 -1.59
C HIS A 175 -1.37 -6.20 -2.97
N LEU A 176 -0.41 -6.09 -3.89
CA LEU A 176 -0.49 -6.68 -5.23
C LEU A 176 -0.32 -8.21 -5.21
N ASP A 177 0.21 -8.76 -4.12
CA ASP A 177 0.37 -10.19 -3.90
C ASP A 177 -0.76 -10.77 -3.02
N GLY A 178 -1.77 -9.94 -2.66
CA GLY A 178 -2.87 -10.34 -1.78
C GLY A 178 -2.48 -10.44 -0.31
N VAL A 179 -1.39 -9.76 0.09
CA VAL A 179 -0.86 -9.73 1.45
C VAL A 179 -1.26 -8.42 2.12
N LEU A 180 -1.80 -8.51 3.33
CA LEU A 180 -2.05 -7.35 4.19
C LEU A 180 -0.97 -7.27 5.27
N TYR A 181 -0.73 -6.08 5.80
CA TYR A 181 0.23 -5.90 6.90
C TYR A 181 -0.07 -6.82 8.11
N LEU A 182 -1.35 -7.18 8.31
CA LEU A 182 -1.80 -8.11 9.35
C LEU A 182 -1.15 -9.50 9.23
N ASP A 183 -0.80 -9.94 8.02
CA ASP A 183 -0.14 -11.24 7.79
C ASP A 183 1.34 -11.22 8.21
N ARG A 184 1.88 -10.03 8.50
CA ARG A 184 3.25 -9.80 8.95
C ARG A 184 3.31 -9.14 10.33
N ALA A 185 2.16 -8.99 11.00
CA ALA A 185 2.03 -8.23 12.23
C ALA A 185 2.48 -9.04 13.46
N GLU A 186 3.13 -8.35 14.39
CA GLU A 186 3.33 -8.88 15.74
C GLU A 186 1.97 -8.94 16.45
N LEU A 187 1.46 -10.14 16.70
CA LEU A 187 0.04 -10.34 17.06
C LEU A 187 -0.41 -9.56 18.29
N ARG A 188 0.45 -9.43 19.31
CA ARG A 188 0.12 -8.68 20.55
C ARG A 188 0.21 -7.17 20.40
N SER A 189 0.66 -6.67 19.25
CA SER A 189 0.82 -5.25 19.00
C SER A 189 -0.42 -4.59 18.38
N LEU A 190 -1.41 -5.37 17.92
CA LEU A 190 -2.62 -4.84 17.30
C LEU A 190 -3.30 -3.84 18.25
N SER A 191 -3.36 -2.60 17.81
CA SER A 191 -3.81 -1.45 18.59
C SER A 191 -4.80 -0.62 17.78
N SER A 192 -5.87 -0.17 18.42
CA SER A 192 -6.77 0.80 17.80
C SER A 192 -6.08 2.15 17.62
N ASN A 193 -6.54 2.97 16.68
CA ASN A 193 -6.03 4.33 16.50
C ASN A 193 -6.14 5.18 17.79
N GLN A 194 -7.16 4.93 18.61
CA GLN A 194 -7.30 5.57 19.93
C GLN A 194 -6.16 5.15 20.87
N ALA A 195 -5.91 3.84 21.02
CA ALA A 195 -4.82 3.36 21.85
C ALA A 195 -3.44 3.85 21.36
N MET A 196 -3.26 3.94 20.04
CA MET A 196 -2.07 4.51 19.41
C MET A 196 -1.86 5.97 19.84
N ALA A 197 -2.89 6.80 19.76
CA ALA A 197 -2.83 8.21 20.16
C ALA A 197 -2.62 8.41 21.67
N GLU A 198 -3.18 7.53 22.50
CA GLU A 198 -3.11 7.66 23.96
C GLU A 198 -1.83 7.07 24.57
N ARG A 199 -1.22 6.06 23.92
CA ARG A 199 -0.19 5.22 24.56
C ARG A 199 1.08 5.06 23.74
N TRP A 200 0.96 5.01 22.42
CA TRP A 200 2.02 4.51 21.52
C TRP A 200 2.53 5.57 20.51
N MET A 201 2.51 6.86 20.90
CA MET A 201 2.97 7.97 20.06
C MET A 201 4.50 8.07 19.94
N GLN A 202 5.24 7.25 20.67
CA GLN A 202 6.71 7.25 20.65
C GLN A 202 7.22 6.90 19.23
N PRO A 203 8.41 7.38 18.84
CA PRO A 203 8.95 7.12 17.51
C PRO A 203 9.17 5.64 17.20
N THR A 204 9.43 4.82 18.23
CA THR A 204 9.72 3.38 18.13
C THR A 204 8.71 2.55 18.93
N PRO A 205 8.49 1.27 18.57
CA PRO A 205 7.53 0.40 19.27
C PRO A 205 8.08 -0.22 20.57
N ALA A 206 9.23 0.20 21.10
CA ALA A 206 9.89 -0.45 22.23
C ALA A 206 9.03 -0.46 23.52
N GLU A 207 8.37 0.66 23.82
CA GLU A 207 7.48 0.73 24.99
C GLU A 207 6.24 -0.15 24.81
N ALA A 208 5.67 -0.18 23.61
CA ALA A 208 4.56 -1.07 23.29
C ALA A 208 4.96 -2.54 23.42
N ALA A 209 6.15 -2.92 22.94
CA ALA A 209 6.69 -4.26 23.07
C ALA A 209 6.81 -4.70 24.54
N ALA A 210 7.41 -3.86 25.38
CA ALA A 210 7.56 -4.13 26.80
C ALA A 210 6.21 -4.23 27.53
N ALA A 211 5.29 -3.29 27.26
CA ALA A 211 4.01 -3.22 27.97
C ALA A 211 2.98 -4.27 27.49
N LEU A 212 2.95 -4.56 26.20
CA LEU A 212 2.01 -5.51 25.60
C LEU A 212 2.58 -6.93 25.57
N GLY A 213 3.87 -7.13 25.86
CA GLY A 213 4.50 -8.44 26.04
C GLY A 213 4.80 -9.19 24.74
N PHE A 214 5.42 -8.50 23.78
CA PHE A 214 5.98 -9.11 22.56
C PHE A 214 7.45 -8.72 22.38
N VAL A 215 8.19 -9.53 21.63
CA VAL A 215 9.60 -9.27 21.31
C VAL A 215 9.65 -8.51 19.99
N LEU A 216 10.50 -7.48 19.90
CA LEU A 216 10.74 -6.83 18.62
C LEU A 216 11.57 -7.79 17.75
N PRO A 217 11.09 -8.19 16.56
CA PRO A 217 11.85 -9.02 15.66
C PRO A 217 13.16 -8.32 15.23
N ASP A 218 14.22 -9.12 15.09
CA ASP A 218 15.55 -8.68 14.65
C ASP A 218 15.55 -8.22 13.18
#